data_AF-A0A5B8FV63-F1
#
_entry.id   AF-A0A5B8FV63-F1
#
_cell.length_a   1.000
_cell.length_b   1.000
_cell.length_c   1.000
_cell.angle_alpha   90.00
_cell.angle_beta   90.00
_cell.angle_gamma   90.00
#
_symmetry.space_group_name_H-M   'P 1'
#
loop_
_entity.id
_entity.type
_entity.pdbx_description
1 polymer ?
#
loop_
_entity_poly.entity_id
_entity_poly.type
_entity_poly.pdbx_seq_one_letter_code
_entity_poly.pdbx_strand_id
1 'polypeptide(L)' 'MMAKIALLLLVVLAVIALAGKWAEKILPRRKGPEVRAARKCPQCGAWQVEGVPCICAEK' A
#
# COMPACT_ATOMS: atom_id res chain seq x y z
N MET A 1 3.98 -10.80 40.00
CA MET A 1 2.75 -10.62 39.17
C MET A 1 3.02 -9.83 37.89
N MET A 2 3.67 -8.67 37.97
CA MET A 2 4.01 -7.85 36.78
C MET A 2 4.80 -8.60 35.70
N ALA A 3 5.80 -9.40 36.08
CA ALA A 3 6.57 -10.20 35.12
C ALA A 3 5.72 -11.22 34.35
N LYS A 4 4.70 -11.81 34.99
CA LYS A 4 3.78 -12.76 34.33
C LYS A 4 2.88 -12.04 33.32
N ILE A 5 2.44 -10.83 33.65
CA ILE A 5 1.61 -10.00 32.76
C ILE A 5 2.44 -9.56 31.54
N ALA A 6 3.67 -9.12 31.76
CA ALA A 6 4.60 -8.78 30.67
C ALA A 6 4.86 -9.97 29.76
N LEU A 7 5.08 -11.16 30.33
CA LEU A 7 5.30 -12.38 29.56
C LEU A 7 4.07 -12.77 28.72
N LEU A 8 2.87 -12.68 29.29
CA LEU A 8 1.62 -12.93 28.57
C LEU A 8 1.44 -11.94 27.40
N LEU A 9 1.70 -10.66 27.62
CA LEU A 9 1.63 -9.64 26.56
C LEU A 9 2.60 -9.95 25.42
N LEU A 10 3.85 -10.31 25.73
CA LEU A 10 4.84 -10.65 24.71
C LEU A 10 4.44 -11.87 23.89
N VAL A 11 3.88 -12.90 24.52
CA VAL A 11 3.39 -14.10 23.83
C VAL A 11 2.22 -13.74 22.91
N VAL A 12 1.27 -12.93 23.37
CA VAL A 12 0.12 -12.48 22.54
C VAL A 12 0.60 -11.70 21.32
N LEU A 13 1.52 -10.74 21.51
CA LEU A 13 2.07 -9.95 20.40
C LEU A 13 2.83 -10.83 19.39
N ALA A 14 3.60 -11.82 19.88
CA ALA A 14 4.30 -12.76 19.01
C ALA A 14 3.31 -13.57 18.15
N VAL A 15 2.22 -14.06 18.73
CA VAL A 15 1.17 -14.80 18.00
C VAL A 15 0.51 -13.92 16.94
N ILE A 16 0.17 -12.67 17.27
CA ILE A 16 -0.43 -11.71 16.32
C ILE A 16 0.53 -11.43 15.14
N ALA A 17 1.81 -11.20 15.42
CA ALA A 17 2.82 -10.94 14.38
C ALA A 17 3.01 -12.14 13.44
N LEU A 18 3.04 -13.36 13.99
CA LEU A 18 3.12 -14.60 13.22
C LEU A 18 1.86 -14.81 12.36
N ALA A 19 0.68 -14.53 12.91
CA ALA A 19 -0.59 -14.60 12.18
C ALA A 19 -0.66 -13.57 11.05
N GLY A 20 -0.18 -12.34 11.26
CA GLY A 20 -0.12 -11.31 10.22
C GLY A 20 0.75 -11.72 9.04
N LYS A 21 1.91 -12.33 9.30
CA LYS A 21 2.82 -12.84 8.25
C LYS A 21 2.21 -14.00 7.45
N TRP A 22 1.41 -14.85 8.10
CA TRP A 22 0.63 -15.89 7.43
C TRP A 22 -0.54 -15.29 6.63
N ALA A 23 -1.20 -14.27 7.17
CA ALA A 23 -2.27 -13.56 6.50
C ALA A 23 -1.76 -12.86 5.23
N GLU A 24 -0.56 -12.28 5.22
CA GLU A 24 0.04 -11.71 3.99
C GLU A 24 0.37 -12.75 2.91
N LYS A 25 0.59 -14.01 3.31
CA LYS A 25 0.86 -15.12 2.38
C LYS A 25 -0.43 -15.71 1.80
N ILE A 26 -1.53 -15.66 2.55
CA ILE A 26 -2.83 -16.23 2.17
C ILE A 26 -3.73 -15.18 1.50
N LEU A 27 -3.70 -13.94 1.98
CA LEU A 27 -4.45 -12.84 1.39
C LEU A 27 -3.64 -12.31 0.21
N PRO A 28 -4.13 -12.42 -1.04
CA PRO A 28 -3.50 -11.72 -2.14
C PRO A 28 -3.49 -10.24 -1.76
N ARG A 29 -2.29 -9.64 -1.65
CA ARG A 29 -2.17 -8.18 -1.63
C ARG A 29 -3.06 -7.69 -2.76
N ARG A 30 -4.16 -7.01 -2.43
CA ARG A 30 -4.90 -6.24 -3.42
C ARG A 30 -3.90 -5.21 -3.91
N LYS A 31 -3.15 -5.56 -4.96
CA LYS A 31 -2.51 -4.57 -5.80
C LYS A 31 -3.68 -3.67 -6.17
N GLY A 32 -3.73 -2.48 -5.58
CA GLY A 32 -4.60 -1.43 -6.09
C GLY A 32 -4.36 -1.33 -7.60
N PRO A 33 -5.33 -0.79 -8.37
CA PRO A 33 -5.12 -0.61 -9.80
C PRO A 33 -3.72 -0.04 -9.99
N GLU A 34 -2.88 -0.76 -10.74
CA GLU A 34 -1.57 -0.27 -11.14
C GLU A 34 -1.85 1.15 -11.62
N VAL A 35 -1.26 2.15 -10.96
CA VAL A 35 -1.42 3.54 -11.35
C VAL A 35 -0.81 3.60 -12.74
N ARG A 36 -1.63 3.33 -13.76
CA ARG A 36 -1.24 3.21 -15.15
C ARG A 36 -0.48 4.47 -15.44
N ALA A 37 0.80 4.26 -15.72
CA ALA A 37 1.88 5.23 -15.56
C ALA A 37 1.41 6.66 -15.76
N ALA A 38 1.30 7.42 -14.67
CA ALA A 38 1.16 8.86 -14.78
C ALA A 38 2.41 9.35 -15.53
N ARG A 39 2.24 9.90 -16.73
CA ARG A 39 3.36 10.43 -17.53
C ARG A 39 3.39 11.93 -17.38
N LYS A 40 4.58 12.51 -17.38
CA LYS A 40 4.73 13.95 -17.40
C LYS A 40 4.56 14.45 -18.84
N CYS A 41 3.69 15.42 -19.04
CA CYS A 41 3.49 16.03 -20.36
C CYS A 41 4.76 16.79 -20.77
N PRO A 42 5.32 16.56 -21.98
CA PRO A 42 6.54 17.23 -22.43
C PRO A 42 6.32 18.71 -22.80
N GLN A 43 5.07 19.17 -22.94
CA GLN A 43 4.73 20.54 -23.33
C GLN A 43 4.51 21.46 -22.12
N CYS A 44 3.68 21.04 -21.16
CA CYS A 44 3.33 21.87 -19.99
C CYS A 44 3.91 21.35 -18.67
N GLY A 45 4.56 20.18 -18.65
CA GLY A 45 5.13 19.59 -17.44
C GLY A 45 4.11 19.06 -16.43
N ALA A 46 2.81 19.11 -16.73
CA ALA A 46 1.76 18.56 -15.89
C ALA A 46 1.78 17.03 -15.88
N TRP A 47 1.30 16.42 -14.80
CA TRP A 47 1.11 14.97 -14.73
C TRP A 47 -0.19 14.57 -15.44
N GLN A 48 -0.08 13.62 -16.36
CA GLN A 48 -1.20 13.10 -17.16
C GLN A 48 -1.42 11.63 -16.80
N VAL A 49 -2.67 11.28 -16.50
CA VAL A 49 -3.10 9.90 -16.33
C VAL A 49 -3.43 9.31 -17.71
N GLU A 50 -3.01 8.08 -17.96
CA GLU A 50 -3.24 7.39 -19.23
C GLU A 50 -4.73 7.32 -19.57
N GLY A 51 -5.11 7.87 -20.74
CA GLY A 51 -6.50 7.92 -21.22
C GLY A 51 -7.24 9.26 -21.00
N VAL A 52 -6.63 10.23 -20.32
CA VAL A 52 -7.20 11.58 -20.15
C VAL A 52 -6.40 12.59 -20.99
N PRO A 53 -7.04 13.50 -21.74
CA PRO A 53 -6.32 14.55 -22.46
C PRO A 53 -5.52 15.42 -21.50
N CYS A 54 -4.35 15.89 -21.94
CA CYS A 54 -3.57 16.80 -21.13
C CYS A 54 -4.25 18.16 -21.11
N ILE A 55 -4.23 18.86 -19.98
CA ILE A 55 -4.84 20.19 -19.80
C ILE A 55 -4.35 21.23 -20.83
N CYS A 56 -3.15 21.04 -21.39
CA CYS A 56 -2.62 21.92 -22.43
C CYS A 56 -3.17 21.65 -23.83
N ALA A 57 -3.84 20.52 -24.06
CA ALA A 57 -4.45 20.15 -25.34
C ALA A 57 -5.91 20.62 -25.45
N GLU A 58 -6.55 21.00 -24.33
CA GLU A 58 -7.91 21.57 -24.29
C GLU A 58 -7.94 23.10 -24.43
N LYS A 59 -6.80 23.72 -24.78
CA LYS A 59 -6.62 25.16 -24.95
C LYS A 59 -6.34 25.51 -26.40
#